data_AF-A0A1Q6V388-F1
#
_entry.id   AF-A0A1Q6V388-F1
#
_cell.length_a   1.000
_cell.length_b   1.000
_cell.length_c   1.000
_cell.angle_alpha   90.00
_cell.angle_beta   90.00
_cell.angle_gamma   90.00
#
_symmetry.space_group_name_H-M   'P 1'
#
loop_
_entity.id
_entity.type
_entity.pdbx_description
1 polymer ?
#
loop_
_entity_poly.entity_id
_entity_poly.type
_entity_poly.pdbx_seq_one_letter_code
_entity_poly.pdbx_strand_id
1 'polypeptide(L)' 'MKAEHDPLASHIFISRRHYRNANDTKGGKRREINARLSFNTACELGFRGSLDEWKRLMGAVACR' A
#
# COMPACT_ATOMS: atom_id res chain seq x y z
N MET A 1 -7.45 19.50 19.75
CA MET A 1 -6.86 19.43 18.40
C MET A 1 -7.39 18.19 17.72
N LYS A 2 -8.33 18.33 16.77
CA LYS A 2 -8.62 17.23 15.85
C LYS A 2 -7.44 17.21 14.89
N ALA A 3 -6.52 16.27 15.05
CA ALA A 3 -5.52 16.04 14.02
C ALA A 3 -6.33 15.77 12.74
N GLU A 4 -6.26 16.68 11.77
CA GLU A 4 -6.85 16.45 10.46
C GLU A 4 -6.34 15.09 10.00
N HIS A 5 -7.27 14.15 9.90
CA HIS A 5 -6.94 12.77 9.59
C HIS A 5 -6.62 12.75 8.10
N ASP A 6 -5.33 12.84 7.77
CA ASP A 6 -4.89 12.72 6.40
C ASP A 6 -5.34 11.35 5.88
N PRO A 7 -6.31 11.33 4.93
CA PRO A 7 -6.93 10.09 4.50
C PRO A 7 -5.93 9.24 3.70
N LEU A 8 -4.98 9.87 3.00
CA LEU A 8 -3.90 9.19 2.30
C LEU A 8 -2.91 8.54 3.28
N ALA A 9 -2.48 9.26 4.31
CA ALA A 9 -1.55 8.75 5.32
C ALA A 9 -2.15 7.55 6.06
N SER A 10 -3.44 7.63 6.38
CA SER A 10 -4.18 6.56 7.06
C SER A 10 -4.34 5.34 6.15
N HIS A 11 -4.64 5.57 4.87
CA HIS A 11 -4.70 4.52 3.87
C HIS A 11 -3.34 3.84 3.63
N ILE A 12 -2.23 4.60 3.63
CA ILE A 12 -0.87 4.06 3.55
C ILE A 12 -0.58 3.14 4.75
N PHE A 13 -0.95 3.56 5.95
CA PHE A 13 -0.72 2.79 7.17
C PHE A 13 -1.50 1.46 7.17
N ILE A 14 -2.79 1.51 6.81
CA ILE A 14 -3.63 0.32 6.69
C ILE A 14 -3.08 -0.60 5.59
N SER A 15 -2.77 -0.06 4.41
CA SER A 15 -2.27 -0.85 3.28
C SER A 15 -0.95 -1.55 3.62
N ARG A 16 -0.03 -0.89 4.35
CA ARG A 16 1.21 -1.50 4.87
C ARG A 16 0.93 -2.67 5.82
N ARG A 17 -0.01 -2.48 6.74
CA ARG A 17 -0.42 -3.52 7.69
C ARG A 17 -0.99 -4.74 6.96
N HIS A 18 -1.84 -4.51 5.96
CA HIS A 18 -2.42 -5.58 5.14
C HIS A 18 -1.36 -6.29 4.30
N TYR A 19 -0.41 -5.56 3.72
CA TYR A 19 0.69 -6.12 2.94
C TYR A 19 1.58 -7.05 3.78
N ARG A 20 1.92 -6.62 5.02
CA ARG A 20 2.73 -7.42 5.96
C ARG A 20 1.98 -8.62 6.53
N ASN A 21 0.69 -8.45 6.84
CA ASN A 21 -0.15 -9.50 7.43
C ASN A 21 -0.72 -10.48 6.40
N ALA A 22 -0.60 -10.17 5.10
CA ALA A 22 -0.88 -11.13 4.05
C ALA A 22 0.13 -12.28 4.15
N ASN A 23 -0.26 -13.34 4.86
CA ASN A 23 0.39 -14.63 4.82
C ASN A 23 0.30 -15.13 3.38
N ASP A 24 1.45 -15.15 2.72
CA ASP A 24 1.57 -15.49 1.31
C ASP A 24 1.30 -16.97 1.14
N THR A 25 0.05 -17.34 0.84
CA THR A 25 -0.28 -18.68 0.38
C THR A 25 0.36 -18.87 -0.99
N LYS A 26 1.54 -19.51 -1.00
CA LYS A 26 2.31 -19.94 -2.19
C LYS A 26 2.10 -19.07 -3.44
N GLY A 27 2.86 -17.96 -3.54
CA GLY A 27 3.11 -17.34 -4.84
C GLY A 27 3.07 -15.82 -4.96
N GLY A 28 3.02 -15.03 -3.88
CA GLY A 28 3.10 -13.55 -3.95
C GLY A 28 1.85 -12.85 -4.49
N LYS A 29 0.97 -13.58 -5.19
CA LYS A 29 -0.17 -13.05 -5.94
C LYS A 29 -1.14 -12.24 -5.07
N ARG A 30 -1.38 -12.67 -3.82
CA ARG A 30 -2.28 -11.95 -2.89
C ARG A 30 -1.71 -10.61 -2.46
N ARG A 31 -0.39 -10.52 -2.25
CA ARG A 31 0.27 -9.24 -1.95
C ARG A 31 0.24 -8.31 -3.15
N GLU A 32 0.44 -8.84 -4.34
CA GLU A 32 0.43 -8.05 -5.57
C GLU A 32 -0.96 -7.50 -5.91
N ILE A 33 -2.01 -8.30 -5.75
CA ILE A 33 -3.41 -7.88 -5.95
C ILE A 33 -3.80 -6.82 -4.92
N ASN A 34 -3.48 -7.03 -3.63
CA ASN A 34 -3.76 -6.03 -2.59
C ASN A 34 -3.00 -4.72 -2.83
N ALA A 35 -1.74 -4.78 -3.26
CA ALA A 35 -0.97 -3.58 -3.60
C ALA A 35 -1.60 -2.81 -4.77
N ARG A 36 -2.11 -3.50 -5.80
CA ARG A 36 -2.75 -2.86 -6.95
C ARG A 36 -4.13 -2.27 -6.61
N LEU A 37 -4.92 -2.96 -5.78
CA LEU A 37 -6.21 -2.45 -5.32
C LEU A 37 -6.03 -1.21 -4.43
N SER A 38 -5.13 -1.29 -3.45
CA SER A 38 -4.82 -0.16 -2.57
C SER A 38 -4.21 1.04 -3.31
N PHE A 39 -3.47 0.82 -4.39
CA PHE A 39 -2.91 1.90 -5.21
C PHE A 39 -3.98 2.76 -5.87
N ASN A 40 -5.07 2.16 -6.39
CA ASN A 40 -6.15 2.94 -7.01
C ASN A 40 -6.77 3.91 -6.02
N THR A 41 -7.09 3.42 -4.82
CA THR A 41 -7.60 4.27 -3.73
C THR A 41 -6.57 5.32 -3.31
N ALA A 42 -5.28 5.00 -3.31
CA ALA A 42 -4.25 5.99 -3.01
C ALA A 42 -4.23 7.13 -4.03
N CYS A 43 -4.38 6.82 -5.34
CA CYS A 43 -4.48 7.83 -6.39
C CYS A 43 -5.69 8.75 -6.18
N GLU A 44 -6.85 8.19 -5.81
CA GLU A 44 -8.06 8.96 -5.48
C GLU A 44 -7.84 9.87 -4.26
N LEU A 45 -7.00 9.44 -3.32
CA LEU A 45 -6.62 10.20 -2.13
C LEU A 45 -5.47 11.21 -2.37
N GLY A 46 -5.03 11.37 -3.62
CA GLY A 46 -4.02 12.36 -4.01
C GLY A 46 -2.58 11.82 -4.11
N PHE A 47 -2.38 10.50 -4.06
CA PHE A 47 -1.07 9.90 -4.34
C PHE A 47 -0.70 10.11 -5.82
N ARG A 48 0.45 10.74 -6.06
CA ARG A 48 0.95 11.04 -7.41
C ARG A 48 2.10 10.13 -7.88
N GLY A 49 2.48 9.15 -7.07
CA GLY A 49 3.54 8.20 -7.41
C GLY A 49 3.06 7.09 -8.34
N SER A 50 4.00 6.33 -8.87
CA SER A 50 3.76 5.13 -9.67
C SER A 50 3.35 3.92 -8.81
N LEU A 51 2.79 2.89 -9.46
CA LEU A 51 2.49 1.63 -8.78
C LEU A 51 3.75 0.96 -8.20
N ASP A 52 4.92 1.16 -8.82
CA ASP A 52 6.20 0.65 -8.29
C ASP A 52 6.60 1.36 -6.99
N GLU A 53 6.48 2.69 -6.96
CA GLU A 53 6.70 3.49 -5.75
C GLU A 53 5.70 3.12 -4.64
N TRP A 54 4.44 2.88 -4.99
CA TRP A 54 3.44 2.38 -4.05
C TRP A 54 3.81 1.01 -3.49
N LYS A 55 4.22 0.07 -4.34
CA LYS A 55 4.68 -1.26 -3.91
C LYS A 55 5.90 -1.14 -2.97
N ARG A 56 6.88 -0.29 -3.30
CA ARG A 56 8.03 0.00 -2.43
C ARG A 56 7.60 0.58 -1.08
N LEU A 57 6.66 1.52 -1.09
CA LEU A 57 6.07 2.08 0.14
C LEU A 57 5.40 1.01 0.99
N MET A 58 4.76 0.00 0.40
CA MET A 58 4.11 -1.09 1.13
C MET A 58 5.08 -2.13 1.71
N GLY A 59 6.37 -2.04 1.37
CA GLY A 59 7.39 -2.99 1.82
C GLY A 59 7.71 -4.09 0.81
N ALA A 60 7.32 -3.93 -0.47
CA ALA A 60 7.92 -4.67 -1.56
C ALA A 60 9.34 -4.11 -1.80
N VAL A 61 10.25 -4.38 -0.87
CA VAL A 61 11.66 -4.08 -1.05
C VAL A 61 12.16 -5.10 -2.06
N ALA A 62 12.34 -4.67 -3.31
CA ALA A 62 13.40 -5.28 -4.10
C ALA A 62 14.68 -4.95 -3.33
N CYS A 63 15.21 -5.93 -2.59
CA CYS A 63 16.57 -5.87 -2.09
C CYS A 63 17.46 -5.48 -3.28
N ARG A 64 18.26 -4.44 -3.10
CA ARG A 64 19.33 -4.10 -4.02
C ARG A 64 20.41 -5.17 -3.94
#